data_AF-A0A7V9U9V1-F1
#
_entry.id   AF-A0A7V9U9V1-F1
#
_cell.length_a   1.000
_cell.length_b   1.000
_cell.length_c   1.000
_cell.angle_alpha   90.00
_cell.angle_beta   90.00
_cell.angle_gamma   90.00
#
_symmetry.space_group_name_H-M   'P 1'
#
loop_
_entity.id
_entity.type
_entity.pdbx_description
1 polymer ?
#
loop_
_entity_poly.entity_id
_entity_poly.type
_entity_poly.pdbx_seq_one_letter_code
_entity_poly.pdbx_strand_id
1 'polypeptide(L)' 'MRFPDDVPTLTDGAVTLRAHNADDVDGVYEQCIDPLSQQWTTVPA' A
#
# COMPACT_ATOMS: atom_id res chain seq x y z
N MET A 1 8.51 15.29 -9.03
CA MET A 1 7.68 14.16 -8.57
C MET A 1 6.31 14.70 -8.19
N ARG A 2 5.37 14.55 -9.11
CA ARG A 2 3.94 14.80 -8.92
C ARG A 2 3.26 13.46 -8.74
N PHE A 3 2.62 13.27 -7.60
CA PHE A 3 1.77 12.11 -7.39
C PHE A 3 0.39 12.36 -8.02
N PRO A 4 -0.21 11.39 -8.73
CA PRO A 4 0.34 10.06 -9.03
C PRO A 4 1.17 10.00 -10.33
N ASP A 5 1.17 11.06 -11.15
CA ASP A 5 1.65 11.05 -12.54
C ASP A 5 3.11 10.60 -12.75
N ASP A 6 4.00 10.85 -11.78
CA ASP A 6 5.43 10.51 -11.86
C ASP A 6 5.78 9.17 -11.19
N VAL A 7 4.79 8.37 -10.76
CA VAL A 7 5.02 7.06 -10.11
C VAL A 7 5.03 5.94 -11.17
N PRO A 8 6.12 5.15 -11.30
CA PRO A 8 6.18 4.09 -12.29
C PRO A 8 5.27 2.93 -11.94
N THR A 9 4.78 2.24 -12.97
CA THR A 9 4.21 0.90 -12.81
C THR A 9 5.30 -0.13 -13.07
N LEU A 10 5.52 -1.02 -12.11
CA LEU A 10 6.52 -2.09 -12.16
C LEU A 10 5.82 -3.44 -12.06
N THR A 11 6.27 -4.44 -12.81
CA THR A 11 5.73 -5.80 -12.70
C THR A 11 6.77 -6.86 -12.98
N ASP A 12 6.63 -8.02 -12.34
CA ASP A 12 7.38 -9.25 -12.61
C ASP A 12 6.53 -10.32 -13.32
N GLY A 13 5.29 -9.99 -13.71
CA GLY A 13 4.31 -10.89 -14.31
C GLY A 13 3.32 -11.52 -13.32
N ALA A 14 3.63 -11.56 -12.02
CA ALA A 14 2.73 -12.03 -10.97
C ALA A 14 2.21 -10.86 -10.11
N VAL A 15 3.08 -9.89 -9.83
CA VAL A 15 2.80 -8.72 -9.00
C VAL A 15 2.91 -7.46 -9.84
N THR A 16 2.02 -6.50 -9.61
CA THR A 16 2.10 -5.15 -10.17
C THR A 16 2.18 -4.15 -9.04
N LEU A 17 3.26 -3.38 -9.01
CA LEU A 17 3.40 -2.21 -8.14
C LEU A 17 3.02 -0.98 -8.95
N ARG A 18 2.10 -0.18 -8.43
CA ARG A 18 1.56 1.02 -9.08
C ARG A 18 1.35 2.13 -8.06
N ALA A 19 1.05 3.33 -8.54
CA ALA A 19 0.54 4.39 -7.68
C ALA A 19 -0.71 3.93 -6.92
N HIS A 20 -0.81 4.34 -5.66
CA HIS A 20 -2.03 4.16 -4.89
C HIS A 20 -3.17 5.01 -5.46
N ASN A 21 -4.39 4.54 -5.27
CA ASN A 21 -5.61 5.29 -5.52
C ASN A 21 -6.60 5.10 -4.36
N ALA A 22 -7.75 5.78 -4.43
CA ALA A 22 -8.73 5.78 -3.35
C ALA A 22 -9.33 4.39 -3.06
N ASP A 23 -9.39 3.51 -4.05
CA ASP A 23 -9.96 2.16 -3.89
C ASP A 23 -9.03 1.24 -3.08
N ASP A 24 -7.76 1.61 -2.90
CA ASP A 24 -6.79 0.83 -2.11
C ASP A 24 -6.97 1.02 -0.60
N VAL A 25 -7.75 2.04 -0.17
CA VAL A 25 -7.81 2.46 1.24
C VAL A 25 -8.24 1.32 2.16
N ASP A 26 -9.27 0.57 1.79
CA ASP A 26 -9.79 -0.50 2.64
C ASP A 26 -8.76 -1.61 2.86
N GLY A 27 -8.05 -2.03 1.80
CA GLY A 27 -7.01 -3.06 1.89
C GLY A 27 -5.77 -2.59 2.67
N VAL A 28 -5.38 -1.32 2.50
CA VAL A 28 -4.28 -0.73 3.29
C VAL A 28 -4.68 -0.64 4.76
N TYR A 29 -5.92 -0.22 5.05
CA TYR A 29 -6.42 -0.13 6.41
C TYR A 29 -6.49 -1.50 7.09
N GLU A 30 -6.98 -2.52 6.40
CA GLU A 30 -6.98 -3.92 6.87
C GLU A 30 -5.57 -4.36 7.29
N GLN A 31 -4.56 -4.09 6.46
CA GLN A 31 -3.17 -4.39 6.81
C GLN A 31 -2.66 -3.57 8.00
N CYS A 32 -3.03 -2.29 8.09
CA CYS A 32 -2.62 -1.41 9.19
C CYS A 32 -3.13 -1.89 10.56
N ILE A 33 -4.33 -2.48 10.61
CA ILE A 33 -4.94 -2.98 11.85
C ILE A 33 -4.68 -4.47 12.12
N ASP A 34 -4.01 -5.17 11.21
CA ASP A 34 -3.60 -6.55 11.43
C ASP A 34 -2.65 -6.64 12.63
N PRO A 35 -2.95 -7.46 13.66
CA PRO A 35 -2.14 -7.54 14.87
C PRO A 35 -0.69 -7.96 14.62
N LEU A 36 -0.45 -8.82 13.63
CA LEU A 36 0.90 -9.23 13.27
C LEU A 36 1.68 -8.05 12.67
N SER A 37 1.05 -7.25 11.81
CA SER A 37 1.63 -6.04 11.23
C SER A 37 1.93 -4.98 12.30
N GLN A 38 1.04 -4.78 13.28
CA GLN A 38 1.25 -3.85 14.38
C GLN A 38 2.41 -4.24 15.32
N GLN A 39 2.69 -5.54 15.48
CA GLN A 39 3.85 -6.00 16.29
C GLN A 39 5.20 -5.48 15.76
N TRP A 40 5.27 -5.14 14.47
CA TRP A 40 6.52 -4.75 13.79
C TRP A 40 6.50 -3.31 13.25
N THR A 41 5.40 -2.58 13.43
CA THR A 41 5.25 -1.21 12.95
C THR A 41 4.84 -0.26 14.07
N THR A 42 4.83 1.04 13.80
CA THR A 42 4.39 2.08 14.74
C THR A 42 2.96 2.54 14.45
N VAL A 43 2.20 1.78 13.65
CA VAL A 43 0.80 2.11 13.34
C VAL A 43 -0.02 1.93 14.62
N PRO A 44 -0.76 2.95 15.07
CA PRO A 44 -1.58 2.84 16.27
C PRO A 44 -2.72 1.83 16.13
N ALA A 45 -3.17 1.30 17.27
CA ALA A 45 -4.41 0.53 17.38
C ALA A 45 -5.63 1.45 17.55
#